data_AF-A0A7C6ZLH8-F1
#
_entry.id   AF-A0A7C6ZLH8-F1
#
_cell.length_a   1.000
_cell.length_b   1.000
_cell.length_c   1.000
_cell.angle_alpha   90.00
_cell.angle_beta   90.00
_cell.angle_gamma   90.00
#
_symmetry.space_group_name_H-M   'P 1'
#
loop_
_entity.id
_entity.type
_entity.pdbx_description
1 polymer ?
#
loop_
_entity_poly.entity_id
_entity_poly.type
_entity_poly.pdbx_seq_one_letter_code
_entity_poly.pdbx_strand_id
1 'polypeptide(L)'
;AAGLANICILSTAVIIMLSTTVSMYVGMEDLLRTRYPRNILVSAPNVSDEQAIKLDAAIEKQALDAGLIPKDVIRYRSMSFAVSQDGASFTQDHSNNFAAGNIAMVVCLTADEYNRMENKSVSLDSSEALLYTLKGEIPGDTVNFNGFELSVKERLASLETEDNMSALLTNSYFLIVADVDTIKQIYNSLNGNQGDMGELSYYYGFDVAADKDAQISLVSALQKVLKEISVDCYVEGAESARAGFYSIYGGLFFLGIFLGLLFIMATVLIIYYKQIAEGYDDRERFEIMQKVGMSRDEVKQAIKSQVLAVFFLPLVAAVIHIGFAFKVITKMLAVLNLTNVQLFAGCTALTILVFAVFYIIIYSLTARTYYHIVSQ
;
A
#
# COMPACT_ATOMS: atom_id res chain seq x y z
N ALA A 1 8.23 2.93 -37.78
CA ALA A 1 8.51 3.30 -36.36
C ALA A 1 7.31 3.11 -35.43
N ALA A 2 6.10 3.57 -35.78
CA ALA A 2 4.92 3.54 -34.89
C ALA A 2 4.52 2.16 -34.32
N GLY A 3 4.73 1.06 -35.08
CA GLY A 3 4.35 -0.28 -34.62
C GLY A 3 5.16 -0.84 -33.45
N LEU A 4 6.49 -0.59 -33.40
CA LEU A 4 7.35 -1.10 -32.32
C LEU A 4 7.05 -0.41 -30.98
N ALA A 5 6.84 0.90 -31.02
CA ALA A 5 6.48 1.68 -29.85
C ALA A 5 5.14 1.21 -29.25
N ASN A 6 4.12 0.99 -30.09
CA ASN A 6 2.82 0.50 -29.64
C ASN A 6 2.91 -0.89 -29.00
N ILE A 7 3.69 -1.81 -29.58
CA ILE A 7 3.92 -3.14 -29.01
C ILE A 7 4.61 -3.03 -27.64
N CYS A 8 5.61 -2.16 -27.50
CA CYS A 8 6.31 -1.92 -26.23
C CYS A 8 5.35 -1.37 -25.16
N ILE A 9 4.54 -0.36 -25.50
CA ILE A 9 3.57 0.26 -24.60
C ILE A 9 2.54 -0.78 -24.13
N LEU A 10 1.96 -1.55 -25.05
CA LEU A 10 1.00 -2.60 -24.71
C LEU A 10 1.63 -3.70 -23.85
N SER A 11 2.85 -4.13 -24.17
CA SER A 11 3.58 -5.12 -23.38
C SER A 11 3.84 -4.63 -21.96
N THR A 12 4.28 -3.38 -21.82
CA THR A 12 4.51 -2.73 -20.52
C THR A 12 3.21 -2.65 -19.72
N ALA A 13 2.12 -2.23 -20.36
CA ALA A 13 0.81 -2.14 -19.72
C ALA A 13 0.30 -3.51 -19.24
N VAL A 14 0.42 -4.56 -20.05
CA VAL A 14 0.04 -5.93 -19.67
C VAL A 14 0.83 -6.40 -18.47
N ILE A 15 2.16 -6.25 -18.49
CA ILE A 15 3.01 -6.75 -17.42
C ILE A 15 2.72 -5.99 -16.11
N ILE A 16 2.59 -4.66 -16.15
CA ILE A 16 2.28 -3.86 -14.95
C ILE A 16 0.90 -4.24 -14.40
N MET A 17 -0.11 -4.30 -15.26
CA MET A 17 -1.48 -4.63 -14.85
C MET A 17 -1.56 -6.02 -14.22
N LEU A 18 -1.04 -7.05 -14.89
CA LEU A 18 -1.06 -8.42 -14.39
C LEU A 18 -0.24 -8.56 -13.12
N SER A 19 1.00 -8.06 -13.09
CA SER A 19 1.84 -8.18 -11.90
C SER A 19 1.24 -7.47 -10.70
N THR A 20 0.67 -6.29 -10.87
CA THR A 20 0.00 -5.53 -9.80
C THR A 20 -1.22 -6.28 -9.27
N THR A 21 -2.12 -6.71 -10.16
CA THR A 21 -3.36 -7.37 -9.76
C THR A 21 -3.14 -8.77 -9.18
N VAL A 22 -2.19 -9.54 -9.72
CA VAL A 22 -1.73 -10.82 -9.15
C VAL A 22 -1.16 -10.61 -7.76
N SER A 23 -0.29 -9.61 -7.58
CA SER A 23 0.36 -9.35 -6.27
C SER A 23 -0.65 -8.95 -5.20
N MET A 24 -1.64 -8.13 -5.55
CA MET A 24 -2.72 -7.74 -4.63
C MET A 24 -3.59 -8.94 -4.22
N TYR A 25 -3.83 -9.87 -5.13
CA TYR A 25 -4.60 -11.07 -4.84
C TYR A 25 -3.82 -12.08 -4.00
N VAL A 26 -2.58 -12.38 -4.38
CA VAL A 26 -1.70 -13.33 -3.67
C VAL A 26 -1.28 -12.77 -2.32
N GLY A 27 -0.98 -11.48 -2.24
CA GLY A 27 -0.59 -10.77 -1.01
C GLY A 27 -1.77 -10.31 -0.16
N MET A 28 -2.98 -10.82 -0.39
CA MET A 28 -4.17 -10.35 0.32
C MET A 28 -4.12 -10.63 1.84
N GLU A 29 -3.42 -11.68 2.28
CA GLU A 29 -3.19 -11.88 3.72
C GLU A 29 -2.30 -10.80 4.31
N ASP A 30 -1.23 -10.40 3.59
CA ASP A 30 -0.35 -9.29 4.00
C ASP A 30 -1.14 -7.97 4.05
N LEU A 31 -2.03 -7.73 3.08
CA LEU A 31 -2.93 -6.57 3.06
C LEU A 31 -3.84 -6.54 4.29
N LEU A 32 -4.48 -7.68 4.58
CA LEU A 32 -5.37 -7.81 5.74
C LEU A 32 -4.60 -7.62 7.03
N ARG A 33 -3.41 -8.22 7.18
CA ARG A 33 -2.60 -8.10 8.39
C ARG A 33 -2.08 -6.68 8.62
N THR A 34 -1.67 -6.01 7.55
CA THR A 34 -1.22 -4.60 7.61
C THR A 34 -2.37 -3.68 8.01
N ARG A 35 -3.60 -3.95 7.55
CA ARG A 35 -4.79 -3.17 7.93
C ARG A 35 -5.33 -3.54 9.32
N TYR A 36 -5.26 -4.82 9.67
CA TYR A 36 -5.77 -5.42 10.90
C TYR A 36 -4.62 -6.07 11.68
N PRO A 37 -3.83 -5.26 12.40
CA PRO A 37 -2.71 -5.73 13.22
C PRO A 37 -3.17 -6.62 14.39
N ARG A 38 -4.45 -6.54 14.75
CA ARG A 38 -5.15 -7.43 15.67
C ARG A 38 -6.44 -7.94 15.02
N ASN A 39 -6.93 -9.09 15.50
CA ASN A 39 -8.11 -9.75 14.94
C ASN A 39 -9.37 -8.89 15.09
N ILE A 40 -9.50 -8.20 16.23
CA ILE A 40 -10.66 -7.35 16.56
C ILE A 40 -10.14 -6.00 17.03
N LEU A 41 -10.75 -4.94 16.50
CA LEU A 41 -10.42 -3.55 16.79
C LEU A 41 -11.68 -2.80 17.23
N VAL A 42 -11.59 -2.07 18.32
CA VAL A 42 -12.61 -1.14 18.78
C VAL A 42 -11.99 0.25 18.86
N SER A 43 -12.61 1.22 18.22
CA SER A 43 -12.21 2.62 18.30
C SER A 43 -13.40 3.53 18.50
N ALA A 44 -13.20 4.64 19.20
CA ALA A 44 -14.24 5.64 19.42
C ALA A 44 -13.59 7.02 19.62
N PRO A 45 -14.06 8.07 18.93
CA PRO A 45 -13.61 9.43 19.20
C PRO A 45 -14.28 9.99 20.46
N ASN A 46 -13.64 10.98 21.10
CA ASN A 46 -14.23 11.76 22.21
C ASN A 46 -14.82 10.91 23.35
N VAL A 47 -14.00 10.04 23.94
CA VAL A 47 -14.43 9.11 24.99
C VAL A 47 -13.93 9.61 26.34
N SER A 48 -14.84 9.88 27.29
CA SER A 48 -14.48 10.25 28.67
C SER A 48 -13.90 9.07 29.45
N ASP A 49 -13.24 9.34 30.59
CA ASP A 49 -12.66 8.29 31.44
C ASP A 49 -13.70 7.27 31.90
N GLU A 50 -14.90 7.73 32.29
CA GLU A 50 -15.99 6.85 32.72
C GLU A 50 -16.50 5.97 31.56
N GLN A 51 -16.60 6.54 30.36
CA GLN A 51 -17.00 5.79 29.17
C GLN A 51 -15.93 4.76 28.80
N ALA A 52 -14.65 5.10 28.87
CA ALA A 52 -13.55 4.18 28.59
C ALA A 52 -13.59 2.95 29.50
N ILE A 53 -13.86 3.14 30.81
CA ILE A 53 -14.02 2.02 31.76
C ILE A 53 -15.22 1.13 31.40
N LYS A 54 -16.33 1.74 30.96
CA LYS A 54 -17.51 0.98 30.51
C LYS A 54 -17.24 0.20 29.23
N LEU A 55 -16.47 0.77 28.30
CA LEU A 55 -16.05 0.11 27.06
C LEU A 55 -15.14 -1.08 27.38
N ASP A 56 -14.10 -0.88 28.22
CA ASP A 56 -13.18 -1.94 28.65
C ASP A 56 -13.97 -3.13 29.25
N ALA A 57 -14.86 -2.86 30.21
CA ALA A 57 -15.68 -3.87 30.85
C ALA A 57 -16.65 -4.58 29.88
N ALA A 58 -17.24 -3.85 28.94
CA ALA A 58 -18.15 -4.42 27.96
C ALA A 58 -17.42 -5.32 26.95
N ILE A 59 -16.23 -4.94 26.51
CA ILE A 59 -15.40 -5.73 25.59
C ILE A 59 -14.98 -7.04 26.26
N GLU A 60 -14.42 -6.96 27.47
CA GLU A 60 -13.97 -8.13 28.22
C GLU A 60 -15.13 -9.08 28.52
N LYS A 61 -16.26 -8.55 29.00
CA LYS A 61 -17.45 -9.35 29.27
C LYS A 61 -17.94 -10.06 28.00
N GLN A 62 -18.03 -9.35 26.88
CA GLN A 62 -18.57 -9.92 25.64
C GLN A 62 -17.64 -11.00 25.06
N ALA A 63 -16.32 -10.85 25.22
CA ALA A 63 -15.36 -11.88 24.85
C ALA A 63 -15.51 -13.12 25.75
N LEU A 64 -15.61 -12.93 27.06
CA LEU A 64 -15.80 -14.03 28.03
C LEU A 64 -17.14 -14.77 27.83
N ASP A 65 -18.23 -14.04 27.59
CA ASP A 65 -19.56 -14.61 27.30
C ASP A 65 -19.53 -15.47 26.01
N ALA A 66 -18.64 -15.15 25.06
CA ALA A 66 -18.38 -15.93 23.86
C ALA A 66 -17.39 -17.11 24.09
N GLY A 67 -16.88 -17.29 25.31
CA GLY A 67 -15.87 -18.30 25.64
C GLY A 67 -14.48 -17.99 25.06
N LEU A 68 -14.21 -16.73 24.71
CA LEU A 68 -12.97 -16.28 24.08
C LEU A 68 -12.13 -15.48 25.07
N ILE A 69 -10.83 -15.72 25.05
CA ILE A 69 -9.85 -15.01 25.90
C ILE A 69 -9.09 -14.04 25.01
N PRO A 70 -9.23 -12.72 25.22
CA PRO A 70 -8.40 -11.71 24.54
C PRO A 70 -6.90 -11.96 24.78
N LYS A 71 -6.10 -11.83 23.73
CA LYS A 71 -4.64 -11.93 23.76
C LYS A 71 -4.03 -10.71 23.08
N ASP A 72 -2.76 -10.44 23.42
CA ASP A 72 -1.96 -9.38 22.80
C ASP A 72 -2.72 -8.04 22.75
N VAL A 73 -3.36 -7.70 23.87
CA VAL A 73 -4.27 -6.57 24.01
C VAL A 73 -3.47 -5.27 23.96
N ILE A 74 -3.81 -4.40 23.01
CA ILE A 74 -3.32 -3.03 22.94
C ILE A 74 -4.49 -2.10 23.28
N ARG A 75 -4.34 -1.33 24.36
CA ARG A 75 -5.36 -0.37 24.82
C ARG A 75 -4.73 0.97 25.18
N TYR A 76 -5.11 2.00 24.44
CA TYR A 76 -4.67 3.37 24.71
C TYR A 76 -5.73 4.41 24.34
N ARG A 77 -5.60 5.58 24.95
CA ARG A 77 -6.30 6.80 24.59
C ARG A 77 -5.30 7.84 24.10
N SER A 78 -5.67 8.56 23.05
CA SER A 78 -4.76 9.50 22.39
C SER A 78 -5.50 10.67 21.76
N MET A 79 -4.77 11.73 21.47
CA MET A 79 -5.22 12.80 20.60
C MET A 79 -4.33 12.85 19.36
N SER A 80 -4.92 12.99 18.18
CA SER A 80 -4.17 13.08 16.92
C SER A 80 -4.29 14.46 16.31
N PHE A 81 -3.17 15.02 15.86
CA PHE A 81 -3.08 16.31 15.21
C PHE A 81 -2.55 16.15 13.79
N ALA A 82 -3.32 16.65 12.81
CA ALA A 82 -2.81 16.87 11.47
C ALA A 82 -2.20 18.28 11.41
N VAL A 83 -0.89 18.35 11.20
CA VAL A 83 -0.10 19.59 11.30
C VAL A 83 0.81 19.77 10.08
N SER A 84 1.15 21.00 9.77
CA SER A 84 2.25 21.30 8.84
C SER A 84 3.57 21.26 9.60
N GLN A 85 4.58 20.57 9.06
CA GLN A 85 5.91 20.38 9.64
C GLN A 85 6.95 21.22 8.89
N ASP A 86 7.75 21.96 9.65
CA ASP A 86 9.00 22.59 9.20
C ASP A 86 10.12 22.28 10.20
N GLY A 87 10.97 21.30 9.87
CA GLY A 87 11.97 20.78 10.80
C GLY A 87 11.32 20.18 12.06
N ALA A 88 11.58 20.78 13.22
CA ALA A 88 10.98 20.39 14.50
C ALA A 88 9.79 21.26 14.93
N SER A 89 9.33 22.15 14.05
CA SER A 89 8.20 23.05 14.28
C SER A 89 6.94 22.56 13.59
N PHE A 90 5.83 22.59 14.31
CA PHE A 90 4.51 22.17 13.88
C PHE A 90 3.52 23.32 13.99
N THR A 91 2.76 23.55 12.92
CA THR A 91 1.74 24.61 12.85
C THR A 91 0.43 24.06 12.29
N GLN A 92 -0.68 24.76 12.54
CA GLN A 92 -1.97 24.38 11.97
C GLN A 92 -1.98 24.65 10.46
N ASP A 93 -2.40 23.66 9.67
CA ASP A 93 -2.63 23.84 8.25
C ASP A 93 -4.02 24.47 8.02
N HIS A 94 -4.06 25.78 7.74
CA HIS A 94 -5.29 26.48 7.35
C HIS A 94 -5.58 26.38 5.85
N SER A 95 -4.71 25.74 5.07
CA SER A 95 -4.93 25.54 3.65
C SER A 95 -5.62 24.19 3.44
N ASN A 96 -6.75 24.15 2.75
CA ASN A 96 -7.34 22.89 2.24
C ASN A 96 -6.46 22.25 1.14
N ASN A 97 -5.16 22.55 1.14
CA ASN A 97 -4.21 22.24 0.08
C ASN A 97 -3.29 21.12 0.55
N PHE A 98 -3.87 19.92 0.64
CA PHE A 98 -3.21 18.63 0.91
C PHE A 98 -2.06 18.29 -0.06
N ALA A 99 -1.76 19.18 -1.02
CA ALA A 99 -0.67 19.08 -1.98
C ALA A 99 0.69 19.57 -1.44
N ALA A 100 0.76 20.19 -0.25
CA ALA A 100 2.02 20.58 0.37
C ALA A 100 2.67 19.35 1.05
N GLY A 101 3.84 18.94 0.57
CA GLY A 101 4.58 17.75 1.03
C GLY A 101 5.11 17.78 2.47
N ASN A 102 4.59 18.66 3.32
CA ASN A 102 5.06 18.91 4.68
C ASN A 102 4.01 18.57 5.75
N ILE A 103 2.90 17.92 5.42
CA ILE A 103 1.95 17.48 6.44
C ILE A 103 2.63 16.39 7.30
N ALA A 104 2.37 16.43 8.60
CA ALA A 104 2.72 15.42 9.56
C ALA A 104 1.51 15.06 10.43
N MET A 105 1.46 13.81 10.88
CA MET A 105 0.53 13.35 11.90
C MET A 105 1.27 13.20 13.23
N VAL A 106 0.81 13.91 14.25
CA VAL A 106 1.35 13.78 15.61
C VAL A 106 0.28 13.15 16.48
N VAL A 107 0.57 11.97 17.04
CA VAL A 107 -0.31 11.26 17.97
C VAL A 107 0.23 11.45 19.38
N CYS A 108 -0.52 12.16 20.22
CA CYS A 108 -0.16 12.41 21.61
C CYS A 108 -0.80 11.38 22.54
N LEU A 109 0.03 10.77 23.40
CA LEU A 109 -0.38 9.91 24.52
C LEU A 109 0.12 10.51 25.83
N THR A 110 -0.55 10.23 26.94
CA THR A 110 0.00 10.58 28.26
C THR A 110 1.01 9.53 28.72
N ALA A 111 1.88 9.90 29.67
CA ALA A 111 2.83 8.99 30.28
C ALA A 111 2.12 7.81 30.95
N ASP A 112 0.95 8.03 31.56
CA ASP A 112 0.13 6.98 32.15
C ASP A 112 -0.37 5.97 31.11
N GLU A 113 -0.83 6.45 29.95
CA GLU A 113 -1.27 5.59 28.84
C GLU A 113 -0.10 4.79 28.27
N TYR A 114 1.05 5.43 28.08
CA TYR A 114 2.29 4.78 27.64
C TYR A 114 2.78 3.72 28.63
N ASN A 115 2.81 4.05 29.92
CA ASN A 115 3.25 3.14 30.99
C ASN A 115 2.38 1.90 31.07
N ARG A 116 1.06 2.06 30.91
CA ARG A 116 0.13 0.93 30.91
C ARG A 116 0.29 0.05 29.68
N MET A 117 0.49 0.64 28.50
CA MET A 117 0.68 -0.08 27.25
C MET A 117 2.01 -0.86 27.25
N GLU A 118 3.12 -0.17 27.51
CA GLU A 118 4.47 -0.75 27.43
C GLU A 118 4.93 -1.47 28.72
N ASN A 119 4.07 -1.51 29.75
CA ASN A 119 4.41 -2.00 31.09
C ASN A 119 5.68 -1.33 31.66
N LYS A 120 5.72 0.00 31.59
CA LYS A 120 6.82 0.87 32.05
C LYS A 120 6.38 1.77 33.21
N SER A 121 7.31 2.57 33.74
CA SER A 121 7.04 3.53 34.83
C SER A 121 7.84 4.81 34.63
N VAL A 122 7.65 5.46 33.48
CA VAL A 122 8.25 6.75 33.15
C VAL A 122 7.44 7.88 33.79
N SER A 123 8.14 8.89 34.31
CA SER A 123 7.56 10.16 34.75
C SER A 123 8.18 11.29 33.93
N LEU A 124 7.35 12.22 33.46
CA LEU A 124 7.73 13.37 32.65
C LEU A 124 7.24 14.66 33.32
N ASP A 125 8.04 15.71 33.23
CA ASP A 125 7.59 17.06 33.57
C ASP A 125 6.72 17.65 32.45
N SER A 126 5.94 18.69 32.73
CA SER A 126 5.03 19.31 31.74
C SER A 126 5.72 19.95 30.52
N SER A 127 7.04 20.10 30.57
CA SER A 127 7.88 20.60 29.46
C SER A 127 8.71 19.51 28.79
N GLU A 128 8.57 18.24 29.21
CA GLU A 128 9.28 17.09 28.68
C GLU A 128 8.35 16.17 27.88
N ALA A 129 8.91 15.49 26.88
CA ALA A 129 8.22 14.45 26.12
C ALA A 129 9.16 13.30 25.73
N LEU A 130 8.60 12.11 25.53
CA LEU A 130 9.26 11.06 24.76
C LEU A 130 8.77 11.12 23.31
N LEU A 131 9.67 10.81 22.38
CA LEU A 131 9.35 10.84 20.96
C LEU A 131 9.62 9.48 20.32
N TYR A 132 8.60 8.89 19.72
CA TYR A 132 8.76 7.77 18.81
C TYR A 132 8.49 8.24 17.36
N THR A 133 9.42 7.95 16.46
CA THR A 133 9.30 8.33 15.05
C THR A 133 8.94 7.11 14.22
N LEU A 134 7.68 7.03 13.79
CA LEU A 134 7.22 5.99 12.88
C LEU A 134 7.71 6.27 11.45
N LYS A 135 7.66 7.54 11.03
CA LYS A 135 8.11 7.97 9.70
C LYS A 135 8.48 9.44 9.68
N GLY A 136 9.56 9.76 8.99
CA GLY A 136 10.08 11.12 8.89
C GLY A 136 11.28 11.32 9.80
N GLU A 137 11.60 12.59 10.08
CA GLU A 137 12.72 12.97 10.92
C GLU A 137 12.37 14.28 11.63
N ILE A 138 12.73 14.37 12.91
CA ILE A 138 12.65 15.60 13.72
C ILE A 138 14.07 15.90 14.19
N PRO A 139 14.71 16.98 13.73
CA PRO A 139 16.06 17.35 14.15
C PRO A 139 16.07 17.92 15.58
N GLY A 140 17.19 17.76 16.29
CA GLY A 140 17.39 18.33 17.63
C GLY A 140 16.55 17.66 18.72
N ASP A 141 16.56 18.21 19.93
CA ASP A 141 15.88 17.63 21.10
C ASP A 141 14.75 18.54 21.62
N THR A 142 14.16 19.34 20.73
CA THR A 142 13.05 20.23 21.06
C THR A 142 12.02 20.17 19.94
N VAL A 143 10.75 20.01 20.28
CA VAL A 143 9.62 20.11 19.36
C VAL A 143 8.80 21.36 19.71
N ASN A 144 8.39 22.10 18.69
CA ASN A 144 7.63 23.34 18.85
C ASN A 144 6.26 23.21 18.20
N PHE A 145 5.20 23.43 18.97
CA PHE A 145 3.82 23.49 18.47
C PHE A 145 3.34 24.94 18.51
N ASN A 146 3.55 25.68 17.43
CA ASN A 146 3.15 27.09 17.28
C ASN A 146 3.51 28.00 18.49
N GLY A 147 4.71 27.85 19.03
CA GLY A 147 5.21 28.62 20.19
C GLY A 147 5.18 27.87 21.52
N PHE A 148 4.55 26.69 21.60
CA PHE A 148 4.64 25.81 22.76
C PHE A 148 5.77 24.79 22.57
N GLU A 149 6.82 24.87 23.38
CA GLU A 149 8.03 24.06 23.24
C GLU A 149 8.06 22.90 24.25
N LEU A 150 8.41 21.72 23.77
CA LEU A 150 8.67 20.54 24.59
C LEU A 150 10.07 20.00 24.30
N SER A 151 10.80 19.66 25.36
CA SER A 151 12.11 19.02 25.28
C SER A 151 11.94 17.51 25.14
N VAL A 152 12.59 16.93 24.12
CA VAL A 152 12.60 15.48 23.89
C VAL A 152 13.61 14.85 24.85
N LYS A 153 13.10 14.23 25.91
CA LYS A 153 13.91 13.58 26.95
C LYS A 153 14.57 12.31 26.45
N GLU A 154 13.85 11.54 25.64
CA GLU A 154 14.32 10.29 25.06
C GLU A 154 13.59 10.01 23.74
N ARG A 155 14.33 9.42 22.79
CA ARG A 155 13.82 8.93 21.52
C ARG A 155 13.64 7.43 21.59
N LEU A 156 12.39 6.99 21.52
CA LEU A 156 12.03 5.59 21.65
C LEU A 156 12.44 4.81 20.40
N ALA A 157 13.00 3.61 20.59
CA ALA A 157 13.38 2.72 19.49
C ALA A 157 12.21 1.92 18.90
N SER A 158 11.18 1.66 19.71
CA SER A 158 10.00 0.88 19.34
C SER A 158 8.78 1.35 20.16
N LEU A 159 7.59 1.03 19.66
CA LEU A 159 6.31 1.27 20.33
C LEU A 159 5.36 0.13 19.94
N GLU A 160 4.54 -0.38 20.86
CA GLU A 160 3.63 -1.51 20.59
C GLU A 160 2.61 -1.20 19.46
N THR A 161 2.38 0.08 19.17
CA THR A 161 1.53 0.56 18.08
C THR A 161 2.23 0.67 16.72
N GLU A 162 3.51 0.28 16.61
CA GLU A 162 4.34 0.36 15.39
C GLU A 162 3.67 -0.34 14.19
N ASP A 163 3.00 -1.48 14.43
CA ASP A 163 2.32 -2.25 13.39
C ASP A 163 1.00 -1.59 12.90
N ASN A 164 0.41 -0.67 13.67
CA ASN A 164 -0.93 -0.14 13.40
C ASN A 164 -0.98 0.95 12.32
N MET A 165 0.14 1.62 12.01
CA MET A 165 0.15 2.86 11.21
C MET A 165 1.25 2.93 10.14
N SER A 166 2.00 1.83 9.92
CA SER A 166 3.15 1.79 9.00
C SER A 166 2.81 2.07 7.52
N ALA A 167 1.53 2.03 7.15
CA ALA A 167 1.04 2.36 5.81
C ALA A 167 0.87 3.87 5.52
N LEU A 168 1.09 4.76 6.50
CA LEU A 168 0.91 6.20 6.29
C LEU A 168 1.96 6.78 5.33
N LEU A 169 1.49 7.48 4.30
CA LEU A 169 2.36 8.18 3.34
C LEU A 169 3.05 9.40 3.95
N THR A 170 2.46 9.97 5.00
CA THR A 170 2.82 11.21 5.68
C THR A 170 3.81 10.95 6.83
N ASN A 171 4.63 11.94 7.17
CA ASN A 171 5.44 11.90 8.39
C ASN A 171 4.53 11.66 9.60
N SER A 172 4.95 10.77 10.50
CA SER A 172 4.11 10.28 11.59
C SER A 172 4.95 10.10 12.85
N TYR A 173 4.51 10.73 13.93
CA TYR A 173 5.22 10.77 15.20
C TYR A 173 4.27 10.46 16.34
N PHE A 174 4.75 9.70 17.32
CA PHE A 174 4.08 9.51 18.60
C PHE A 174 4.81 10.35 19.65
N LEU A 175 4.07 11.22 20.33
CA LEU A 175 4.59 12.07 21.38
C LEU A 175 3.97 11.67 22.71
N ILE A 176 4.79 11.18 23.63
CA ILE A 176 4.34 10.83 24.98
C ILE A 176 4.60 12.05 25.86
N VAL A 177 3.55 12.63 26.41
CA VAL A 177 3.62 13.83 27.27
C VAL A 177 3.22 13.50 28.70
N ALA A 178 3.47 14.41 29.65
CA ALA A 178 3.18 14.16 31.06
C ALA A 178 1.71 13.79 31.32
N ASP A 179 0.77 14.60 30.82
CA ASP A 179 -0.65 14.50 31.15
C ASP A 179 -1.56 15.06 30.05
N VAL A 180 -2.88 14.95 30.26
CA VAL A 180 -3.90 15.47 29.35
C VAL A 180 -3.86 17.00 29.25
N ASP A 181 -3.44 17.70 30.31
CA ASP A 181 -3.36 19.15 30.29
C ASP A 181 -2.23 19.66 29.37
N THR A 182 -1.14 18.90 29.25
CA THR A 182 -0.09 19.14 28.26
C THR A 182 -0.63 18.96 26.83
N ILE A 183 -1.46 17.94 26.59
CA ILE A 183 -2.15 17.75 25.29
C ILE A 183 -3.07 18.93 24.98
N LYS A 184 -3.82 19.43 25.97
CA LYS A 184 -4.67 20.63 25.82
C LYS A 184 -3.84 21.87 25.48
N GLN A 185 -2.66 22.05 26.08
CA GLN A 185 -1.76 23.16 25.75
C GLN A 185 -1.28 23.09 24.30
N ILE A 186 -0.90 21.90 23.82
CA ILE A 186 -0.57 21.67 22.40
C ILE A 186 -1.76 22.03 21.51
N TYR A 187 -2.95 21.50 21.81
CA TYR A 187 -4.17 21.79 21.06
C TYR A 187 -4.44 23.30 20.98
N ASN A 188 -4.39 23.98 22.12
CA ASN A 188 -4.65 25.40 22.24
C ASN A 188 -3.63 26.26 21.49
N SER A 189 -2.35 25.88 21.54
CA SER A 189 -1.28 26.55 20.82
C SER A 189 -1.45 26.42 19.30
N LEU A 190 -1.83 25.23 18.82
CA LEU A 190 -2.09 24.99 17.41
C LEU A 190 -3.33 25.72 16.90
N ASN A 191 -4.42 25.72 17.68
CA ASN A 191 -5.73 26.27 17.26
C ASN A 191 -5.99 27.72 17.71
N GLY A 192 -5.01 28.40 18.29
CA GLY A 192 -5.16 29.78 18.77
C GLY A 192 -6.20 29.97 19.88
N ASN A 193 -6.33 28.98 20.79
CA ASN A 193 -7.35 28.92 21.85
C ASN A 193 -8.81 28.95 21.35
N GLN A 194 -9.06 28.51 20.11
CA GLN A 194 -10.41 28.39 19.57
C GLN A 194 -10.90 26.93 19.58
N GLY A 195 -12.17 26.75 19.92
CA GLY A 195 -12.81 25.44 19.97
C GLY A 195 -12.54 24.67 21.27
N ASP A 196 -13.17 23.51 21.37
CA ASP A 196 -12.98 22.55 22.45
C ASP A 196 -12.17 21.38 21.91
N MET A 197 -11.10 21.00 22.62
CA MET A 197 -10.32 19.81 22.31
C MET A 197 -11.20 18.56 22.34
N GLY A 198 -12.23 18.56 23.19
CA GLY A 198 -13.00 17.38 23.51
C GLY A 198 -12.20 16.38 24.34
N GLU A 199 -12.61 15.13 24.27
CA GLU A 199 -12.02 14.02 25.02
C GLU A 199 -11.04 13.22 24.14
N LEU A 200 -10.15 12.45 24.77
CA LEU A 200 -9.23 11.59 24.02
C LEU A 200 -9.99 10.52 23.23
N SER A 201 -9.47 10.18 22.05
CA SER A 201 -9.95 9.05 21.26
C SER A 201 -9.47 7.75 21.89
N TYR A 202 -10.35 6.76 21.92
CA TYR A 202 -10.14 5.44 22.49
C TYR A 202 -9.78 4.42 21.40
N TYR A 203 -8.81 3.55 21.70
CA TYR A 203 -8.44 2.40 20.89
C TYR A 203 -8.26 1.17 21.78
N TYR A 204 -8.85 0.05 21.36
CA TYR A 204 -8.69 -1.26 21.99
C TYR A 204 -8.62 -2.34 20.89
N GLY A 205 -7.45 -2.95 20.71
CA GLY A 205 -7.22 -4.04 19.76
C GLY A 205 -6.78 -5.30 20.48
N PHE A 206 -7.27 -6.47 20.04
CA PHE A 206 -6.89 -7.75 20.63
C PHE A 206 -7.04 -8.92 19.65
N ASP A 207 -6.26 -9.97 19.90
CA ASP A 207 -6.34 -11.23 19.20
C ASP A 207 -7.19 -12.25 19.96
N VAL A 208 -7.80 -13.17 19.24
CA VAL A 208 -8.56 -14.28 19.82
C VAL A 208 -8.21 -15.58 19.12
N ALA A 209 -8.01 -16.64 19.91
CA ALA A 209 -7.79 -17.97 19.37
C ALA A 209 -9.14 -18.63 19.02
N ALA A 210 -9.75 -18.18 17.93
CA ALA A 210 -11.08 -18.61 17.50
C ALA A 210 -11.15 -18.81 15.98
N ASP A 211 -12.09 -19.64 15.53
CA ASP A 211 -12.40 -19.76 14.10
C ASP A 211 -13.07 -18.49 13.57
N LYS A 212 -13.22 -18.45 12.24
CA LYS A 212 -13.72 -17.27 11.52
C LYS A 212 -15.14 -16.89 11.94
N ASP A 213 -16.03 -17.87 12.12
CA ASP A 213 -17.44 -17.63 12.42
C ASP A 213 -17.59 -17.11 13.86
N ALA A 214 -16.78 -17.62 14.78
CA ALA A 214 -16.72 -17.13 16.16
C ALA A 214 -16.20 -15.67 16.21
N GLN A 215 -15.16 -15.33 15.44
CA GLN A 215 -14.67 -13.94 15.36
C GLN A 215 -15.72 -12.99 14.78
N ILE A 216 -16.38 -13.37 13.69
CA ILE A 216 -17.44 -12.56 13.05
C ILE A 216 -18.62 -12.36 14.01
N SER A 217 -19.00 -13.41 14.75
CA SER A 217 -20.07 -13.37 15.74
C SER A 217 -19.71 -12.44 16.90
N LEU A 218 -18.47 -12.49 17.40
CA LEU A 218 -18.00 -11.60 18.47
C LEU A 218 -18.02 -10.13 18.01
N VAL A 219 -17.52 -9.82 16.81
CA VAL A 219 -17.58 -8.46 16.24
C VAL A 219 -19.03 -7.96 16.18
N SER A 220 -19.95 -8.79 15.69
CA SER A 220 -21.37 -8.43 15.59
C SER A 220 -22.02 -8.18 16.96
N ALA A 221 -21.66 -8.99 17.96
CA ALA A 221 -22.13 -8.84 19.33
C ALA A 221 -21.58 -7.54 19.97
N LEU A 222 -20.28 -7.27 19.81
CA LEU A 222 -19.65 -6.04 20.27
C LEU A 222 -20.27 -4.80 19.63
N GLN A 223 -20.50 -4.80 18.31
CA GLN A 223 -21.18 -3.69 17.63
C GLN A 223 -22.55 -3.37 18.25
N LYS A 224 -23.32 -4.41 18.60
CA LYS A 224 -24.62 -4.23 19.21
C LYS A 224 -24.53 -3.66 20.63
N VAL A 225 -23.70 -4.26 21.48
CA VAL A 225 -23.56 -3.87 22.89
C VAL A 225 -22.95 -2.48 23.03
N LEU A 226 -21.89 -2.17 22.27
CA LEU A 226 -21.19 -0.89 22.41
C LEU A 226 -22.02 0.29 21.88
N LYS A 227 -22.94 0.06 20.94
CA LYS A 227 -23.89 1.08 20.48
C LYS A 227 -24.87 1.53 21.58
N GLU A 228 -25.16 0.66 22.55
CA GLU A 228 -26.04 0.99 23.69
C GLU A 228 -25.35 1.91 24.72
N ILE A 229 -24.01 1.97 24.72
CA ILE A 229 -23.22 2.81 25.63
C ILE A 229 -23.27 4.30 25.24
N SER A 230 -24.00 4.66 24.16
CA SER A 230 -24.15 6.04 23.67
C SER A 230 -22.83 6.71 23.30
N VAL A 231 -21.87 5.89 22.83
CA VAL A 231 -20.58 6.32 22.27
C VAL A 231 -20.58 5.94 20.80
N ASP A 232 -20.05 6.81 19.94
CA ASP A 232 -19.87 6.51 18.51
C ASP A 232 -18.70 5.52 18.33
N CYS A 233 -18.97 4.24 18.58
CA CYS A 233 -17.98 3.18 18.52
C CYS A 233 -17.95 2.52 17.14
N TYR A 234 -16.73 2.33 16.65
CA TYR A 234 -16.42 1.53 15.48
C TYR A 234 -15.81 0.21 15.95
N VAL A 235 -16.43 -0.90 15.57
CA VAL A 235 -15.88 -2.24 15.81
C VAL A 235 -15.62 -2.87 14.47
N GLU A 236 -14.36 -3.20 14.23
CA GLU A 236 -13.90 -3.89 13.03
C GLU A 236 -13.28 -5.24 13.40
N GLY A 237 -13.29 -6.19 12.47
CA GLY A 237 -12.57 -7.44 12.62
C GLY A 237 -12.03 -7.95 11.31
N ALA A 238 -10.84 -8.56 11.36
CA ALA A 238 -10.11 -9.02 10.17
C ALA A 238 -10.94 -10.03 9.36
N GLU A 239 -11.55 -11.01 10.03
CA GLU A 239 -12.38 -12.03 9.35
C GLU A 239 -13.71 -11.46 8.84
N SER A 240 -14.30 -10.48 9.53
CA SER A 240 -15.49 -9.76 9.05
C SER A 240 -15.19 -8.96 7.78
N ALA A 241 -13.99 -8.38 7.66
CA ALA A 241 -13.56 -7.62 6.49
C ALA A 241 -13.07 -8.50 5.33
N ARG A 242 -12.64 -9.74 5.61
CA ARG A 242 -11.98 -10.64 4.64
C ARG A 242 -12.80 -10.87 3.36
N ALA A 243 -14.12 -11.06 3.47
CA ALA A 243 -14.97 -11.25 2.29
C ALA A 243 -15.00 -10.00 1.39
N GLY A 244 -15.00 -8.80 1.99
CA GLY A 244 -14.89 -7.54 1.26
C GLY A 244 -13.56 -7.38 0.55
N PHE A 245 -12.46 -7.77 1.20
CA PHE A 245 -11.12 -7.79 0.60
C PHE A 245 -11.07 -8.75 -0.60
N TYR A 246 -11.58 -9.98 -0.48
CA TYR A 246 -11.65 -10.92 -1.60
C TYR A 246 -12.51 -10.40 -2.74
N SER A 247 -13.62 -9.73 -2.45
CA SER A 247 -14.49 -9.14 -3.47
C SER A 247 -13.75 -8.07 -4.28
N ILE A 248 -13.10 -7.12 -3.61
CA ILE A 248 -12.39 -6.02 -4.25
C ILE A 248 -11.14 -6.52 -4.99
N TYR A 249 -10.24 -7.22 -4.31
CA TYR A 249 -8.95 -7.63 -4.89
C TYR A 249 -9.10 -8.82 -5.85
N GLY A 250 -10.06 -9.71 -5.61
CA GLY A 250 -10.44 -10.75 -6.57
C GLY A 250 -11.09 -10.17 -7.83
N GLY A 251 -11.92 -9.12 -7.69
CA GLY A 251 -12.45 -8.38 -8.82
C GLY A 251 -11.36 -7.69 -9.65
N LEU A 252 -10.40 -7.03 -9.00
CA LEU A 252 -9.23 -6.44 -9.65
C LEU A 252 -8.36 -7.49 -10.35
N PHE A 253 -8.17 -8.66 -9.74
CA PHE A 253 -7.46 -9.78 -10.33
C PHE A 253 -8.13 -10.32 -11.58
N PHE A 254 -9.45 -10.54 -11.52
CA PHE A 254 -10.24 -10.93 -12.68
C PHE A 254 -10.12 -9.90 -13.82
N LEU A 255 -10.27 -8.62 -13.50
CA LEU A 255 -10.15 -7.54 -14.47
C LEU A 255 -8.74 -7.49 -15.08
N GLY A 256 -7.71 -7.68 -14.26
CA GLY A 256 -6.32 -7.74 -14.68
C GLY A 256 -6.08 -8.87 -15.69
N ILE A 257 -6.57 -10.09 -15.41
CA ILE A 257 -6.47 -11.21 -16.36
C ILE A 257 -7.26 -10.91 -17.64
N PHE A 258 -8.50 -10.46 -17.52
CA PHE A 258 -9.37 -10.20 -18.67
C PHE A 258 -8.78 -9.16 -19.62
N LEU A 259 -8.40 -7.99 -19.08
CA LEU A 259 -7.77 -6.93 -19.87
C LEU A 259 -6.36 -7.30 -20.33
N GLY A 260 -5.61 -8.05 -19.53
CA GLY A 260 -4.30 -8.59 -19.90
C GLY A 260 -4.38 -9.47 -21.14
N LEU A 261 -5.36 -10.40 -21.18
CA LEU A 261 -5.61 -11.24 -22.36
C LEU A 261 -6.03 -10.41 -23.58
N LEU A 262 -6.90 -9.40 -23.39
CA LEU A 262 -7.33 -8.51 -24.46
C LEU A 262 -6.13 -7.77 -25.08
N PHE A 263 -5.25 -7.21 -24.26
CA PHE A 263 -4.06 -6.52 -24.74
C PHE A 263 -3.02 -7.47 -25.34
N ILE A 264 -2.89 -8.70 -24.84
CA ILE A 264 -2.09 -9.74 -25.50
C ILE A 264 -2.67 -9.98 -26.91
N MET A 265 -3.98 -10.20 -27.06
CA MET A 265 -4.61 -10.40 -28.37
C MET A 265 -4.38 -9.20 -29.30
N ALA A 266 -4.54 -7.97 -28.80
CA ALA A 266 -4.26 -6.77 -29.58
C ALA A 266 -2.80 -6.70 -30.02
N THR A 267 -1.86 -7.02 -29.13
CA THR A 267 -0.42 -7.08 -29.43
C THR A 267 -0.13 -8.12 -30.51
N VAL A 268 -0.75 -9.30 -30.43
CA VAL A 268 -0.64 -10.37 -31.43
C VAL A 268 -1.13 -9.91 -32.79
N LEU A 269 -2.30 -9.28 -32.86
CA LEU A 269 -2.87 -8.77 -34.11
C LEU A 269 -1.95 -7.71 -34.74
N ILE A 270 -1.47 -6.77 -33.94
CA ILE A 270 -0.54 -5.73 -34.41
C ILE A 270 0.74 -6.35 -34.98
N ILE A 271 1.33 -7.30 -34.26
CA ILE A 271 2.53 -8.01 -34.71
C ILE A 271 2.25 -8.76 -36.01
N TYR A 272 1.15 -9.51 -36.09
CA TYR A 272 0.79 -10.31 -37.25
C TYR A 272 0.61 -9.46 -38.51
N TYR A 273 -0.21 -8.40 -38.43
CA TYR A 273 -0.43 -7.51 -39.58
C TYR A 273 0.85 -6.81 -40.01
N LYS A 274 1.67 -6.40 -39.03
CA LYS A 274 2.97 -5.78 -39.32
C LYS A 274 3.90 -6.75 -40.05
N GLN A 275 4.00 -7.99 -39.59
CA GLN A 275 4.85 -9.01 -40.22
C GLN A 275 4.39 -9.32 -41.65
N ILE A 276 3.08 -9.38 -41.89
CA ILE A 276 2.57 -9.58 -43.26
C ILE A 276 2.93 -8.41 -44.16
N ALA A 277 2.66 -7.18 -43.72
CA ALA A 277 2.96 -5.99 -44.51
C ALA A 277 4.46 -5.87 -44.83
N GLU A 278 5.32 -6.00 -43.81
CA GLU A 278 6.77 -5.96 -43.99
C GLU A 278 7.28 -7.15 -44.83
N GLY A 279 6.66 -8.34 -44.72
CA GLY A 279 7.05 -9.51 -45.52
C GLY A 279 6.80 -9.34 -47.01
N TYR A 280 5.69 -8.71 -47.41
CA TYR A 280 5.44 -8.40 -48.82
C TYR A 280 6.38 -7.31 -49.35
N ASP A 281 6.61 -6.23 -48.59
CA ASP A 281 7.51 -5.15 -48.98
C ASP A 281 8.98 -5.64 -49.09
N ASP A 282 9.42 -6.48 -48.16
CA ASP A 282 10.79 -6.99 -48.13
C ASP A 282 11.04 -8.05 -49.21
N ARG A 283 10.02 -8.80 -49.63
CA ARG A 283 10.14 -9.78 -50.73
C ARG A 283 10.71 -9.14 -52.00
N GLU A 284 10.13 -8.02 -52.44
CA GLU A 284 10.58 -7.32 -53.65
C GLU A 284 12.04 -6.86 -53.52
N ARG A 285 12.42 -6.35 -52.33
CA ARG A 285 13.79 -5.88 -52.04
C ARG A 285 14.80 -7.04 -52.04
N PHE A 286 14.45 -8.17 -51.44
CA PHE A 286 15.30 -9.36 -51.41
C PHE A 286 15.45 -9.98 -52.81
N GLU A 287 14.41 -9.97 -53.64
CA GLU A 287 14.52 -10.39 -55.05
C GLU A 287 15.53 -9.52 -55.83
N ILE A 288 15.54 -8.20 -55.61
CA ILE A 288 16.53 -7.31 -56.23
C ILE A 288 17.94 -7.61 -55.71
N MET A 289 18.12 -7.77 -54.40
CA MET A 289 19.44 -8.08 -53.81
C MET A 289 20.00 -9.42 -54.31
N GLN A 290 19.15 -10.42 -54.54
CA GLN A 290 19.57 -11.68 -55.15
C GLN A 290 20.07 -11.49 -56.59
N LYS A 291 19.40 -10.65 -57.39
CA LYS A 291 19.84 -10.33 -58.77
C LYS A 291 21.19 -9.60 -58.81
N VAL A 292 21.54 -8.88 -57.75
CA VAL A 292 22.82 -8.14 -57.63
C VAL A 292 23.92 -8.97 -56.95
N GLY A 293 23.63 -10.21 -56.52
CA GLY A 293 24.62 -11.20 -56.08
C GLY A 293 24.48 -11.73 -54.66
N MET A 294 23.44 -11.35 -53.91
CA MET A 294 23.20 -11.91 -52.58
C MET A 294 22.73 -13.37 -52.67
N SER A 295 23.36 -14.25 -51.90
CA SER A 295 22.95 -15.67 -51.80
C SER A 295 21.66 -15.85 -50.99
N ARG A 296 20.97 -16.98 -51.19
CA ARG A 296 19.75 -17.30 -50.42
C ARG A 296 20.00 -17.43 -48.92
N ASP A 297 21.19 -17.88 -48.51
CA ASP A 297 21.56 -18.02 -47.11
C ASP A 297 21.77 -16.65 -46.45
N GLU A 298 22.39 -15.69 -47.16
CA GLU A 298 22.52 -14.31 -46.70
C GLU A 298 21.16 -13.63 -46.54
N VAL A 299 20.24 -13.83 -47.50
CA VAL A 299 18.84 -13.35 -47.39
C VAL A 299 18.17 -13.91 -46.14
N LYS A 300 18.25 -15.22 -45.93
CA LYS A 300 17.64 -15.89 -44.77
C LYS A 300 18.21 -15.38 -43.44
N GLN A 301 19.52 -15.13 -43.39
CA GLN A 301 20.20 -14.61 -42.21
C GLN A 301 19.81 -13.15 -41.93
N ALA A 302 19.73 -12.31 -42.97
CA ALA A 302 19.27 -10.93 -42.85
C ALA A 302 17.83 -10.85 -42.31
N ILE A 303 16.92 -11.63 -42.89
CA ILE A 303 15.53 -11.76 -42.42
C ILE A 303 15.49 -12.20 -40.96
N LYS A 304 16.25 -13.24 -40.60
CA LYS A 304 16.27 -13.76 -39.23
C LYS A 304 16.66 -12.67 -38.23
N SER A 305 17.72 -11.91 -38.53
CA SER A 305 18.21 -10.83 -37.67
C SER A 305 17.18 -9.71 -37.51
N GLN A 306 16.56 -9.27 -38.62
CA GLN A 306 15.55 -8.22 -38.62
C GLN A 306 14.30 -8.62 -37.84
N VAL A 307 13.74 -9.81 -38.11
CA VAL A 307 12.54 -10.30 -37.41
C VAL A 307 12.87 -10.51 -35.93
N LEU A 308 14.04 -11.04 -35.57
CA LEU A 308 14.44 -11.17 -34.16
C LEU A 308 14.49 -9.80 -33.46
N ALA A 309 15.14 -8.80 -34.05
CA ALA A 309 15.26 -7.47 -33.48
C ALA A 309 13.88 -6.80 -33.28
N VAL A 310 12.98 -6.92 -34.27
CA VAL A 310 11.63 -6.35 -34.23
C VAL A 310 10.78 -6.92 -33.08
N PHE A 311 11.05 -8.15 -32.65
CA PHE A 311 10.32 -8.80 -31.56
C PHE A 311 10.97 -8.59 -30.20
N PHE A 312 12.27 -8.80 -30.08
CA PHE A 312 12.92 -8.78 -28.77
C PHE A 312 13.14 -7.36 -28.25
N LEU A 313 13.33 -6.37 -29.13
CA LEU A 313 13.59 -4.99 -28.71
C LEU A 313 12.42 -4.38 -27.91
N PRO A 314 11.14 -4.49 -28.33
CA PRO A 314 10.01 -4.07 -27.51
C PRO A 314 9.93 -4.74 -26.14
N LEU A 315 10.22 -6.05 -26.05
CA LEU A 315 10.17 -6.78 -24.79
C LEU A 315 11.26 -6.30 -23.83
N VAL A 316 12.50 -6.16 -24.33
CA VAL A 316 13.62 -5.64 -23.53
C VAL A 316 13.33 -4.21 -23.07
N ALA A 317 12.82 -3.35 -23.96
CA ALA A 317 12.44 -1.99 -23.60
C ALA A 317 11.32 -1.96 -22.54
N ALA A 318 10.32 -2.84 -22.63
CA ALA A 318 9.26 -2.96 -21.63
C ALA A 318 9.81 -3.34 -20.26
N VAL A 319 10.74 -4.29 -20.18
CA VAL A 319 11.41 -4.68 -18.92
C VAL A 319 12.20 -3.50 -18.34
N ILE A 320 12.90 -2.73 -19.18
CA ILE A 320 13.60 -1.52 -18.75
C ILE A 320 12.60 -0.49 -18.19
N HIS A 321 11.49 -0.22 -18.89
CA HIS A 321 10.43 0.67 -18.41
C HIS A 321 9.87 0.25 -17.06
N ILE A 322 9.64 -1.06 -16.86
CA ILE A 322 9.20 -1.61 -15.59
C ILE A 322 10.25 -1.38 -14.51
N GLY A 323 11.53 -1.56 -14.81
CA GLY A 323 12.62 -1.29 -13.87
C GLY A 323 12.60 0.16 -13.35
N PHE A 324 12.39 1.13 -14.24
CA PHE A 324 12.23 2.54 -13.84
C PHE A 324 10.93 2.80 -13.07
N ALA A 325 9.82 2.20 -13.52
CA ALA A 325 8.50 2.37 -12.90
C ALA A 325 8.36 1.66 -11.55
N PHE A 326 9.19 0.65 -11.27
CA PHE A 326 9.06 -0.25 -10.13
C PHE A 326 8.93 0.51 -8.80
N LYS A 327 9.82 1.48 -8.55
CA LYS A 327 9.82 2.28 -7.31
C LYS A 327 8.56 3.13 -7.15
N VAL A 328 7.99 3.62 -8.24
CA VAL A 328 6.75 4.40 -8.21
C VAL A 328 5.58 3.46 -7.93
N ILE A 329 5.52 2.32 -8.60
CA ILE A 329 4.45 1.32 -8.41
C ILE A 329 4.45 0.77 -6.98
N THR A 330 5.62 0.44 -6.40
CA THR A 330 5.69 -0.02 -5.00
C THR A 330 5.17 1.02 -4.02
N LYS A 331 5.38 2.32 -4.29
CA LYS A 331 4.80 3.39 -3.47
C LYS A 331 3.28 3.47 -3.61
N MET A 332 2.76 3.32 -4.84
CA MET A 332 1.31 3.27 -5.06
C MET A 332 0.67 2.05 -4.39
N LEU A 333 1.34 0.90 -4.43
CA LEU A 333 0.90 -0.33 -3.77
C LEU A 333 0.91 -0.22 -2.24
N ALA A 334 1.89 0.49 -1.66
CA ALA A 334 1.91 0.77 -0.22
C ALA A 334 0.67 1.57 0.24
N VAL A 335 0.12 2.46 -0.61
CA VAL A 335 -1.17 3.15 -0.33
C VAL A 335 -2.32 2.17 -0.21
N LEU A 336 -2.25 1.07 -0.96
CA LEU A 336 -3.23 0.00 -0.91
C LEU A 336 -2.91 -1.05 0.18
N ASN A 337 -1.99 -0.73 1.11
CA ASN A 337 -1.46 -1.59 2.18
C ASN A 337 -0.59 -2.77 1.72
N LEU A 338 -0.17 -2.83 0.45
CA LEU A 338 0.77 -3.85 -0.03
C LEU A 338 2.21 -3.35 0.13
N THR A 339 2.79 -3.61 1.29
CA THR A 339 4.16 -3.19 1.64
C THR A 339 5.21 -4.25 1.31
N ASN A 340 4.79 -5.48 1.00
CA ASN A 340 5.68 -6.59 0.65
C ASN A 340 6.29 -6.43 -0.76
N VAL A 341 7.38 -5.67 -0.83
CA VAL A 341 8.10 -5.39 -2.10
C VAL A 341 8.68 -6.66 -2.72
N GLN A 342 9.08 -7.64 -1.91
CA GLN A 342 9.63 -8.90 -2.40
C GLN A 342 8.57 -9.76 -3.11
N LEU A 343 7.36 -9.82 -2.55
CA LEU A 343 6.22 -10.45 -3.18
C LEU A 343 5.90 -9.79 -4.53
N PHE A 344 5.82 -8.45 -4.55
CA PHE A 344 5.58 -7.73 -5.80
C PHE A 344 6.68 -8.01 -6.84
N ALA A 345 7.95 -7.96 -6.45
CA ALA A 345 9.07 -8.28 -7.35
C ALA A 345 8.97 -9.71 -7.91
N GLY A 346 8.62 -10.69 -7.08
CA GLY A 346 8.41 -12.09 -7.49
C GLY A 346 7.26 -12.24 -8.49
N CYS A 347 6.12 -11.62 -8.21
CA CYS A 347 4.97 -11.61 -9.12
C CYS A 347 5.28 -10.88 -10.44
N THR A 348 6.01 -9.76 -10.41
CA THR A 348 6.49 -9.09 -11.62
C THR A 348 7.42 -9.96 -12.44
N ALA A 349 8.41 -10.61 -11.83
CA ALA A 349 9.32 -11.51 -12.52
C ALA A 349 8.58 -12.70 -13.15
N LEU A 350 7.64 -13.32 -12.42
CA LEU A 350 6.79 -14.40 -12.94
C LEU A 350 5.94 -13.91 -14.12
N THR A 351 5.36 -12.72 -14.02
CA THR A 351 4.53 -12.13 -15.09
C THR A 351 5.38 -11.87 -16.33
N ILE A 352 6.58 -11.32 -16.19
CA ILE A 352 7.53 -11.12 -17.29
C ILE A 352 7.88 -12.47 -17.94
N LEU A 353 8.14 -13.50 -17.14
CA LEU A 353 8.47 -14.83 -17.65
C LEU A 353 7.31 -15.42 -18.47
N VAL A 354 6.09 -15.41 -17.93
CA VAL A 354 4.89 -15.90 -18.62
C VAL A 354 4.64 -15.08 -19.89
N PHE A 355 4.73 -13.75 -19.81
CA PHE A 355 4.57 -12.88 -20.96
C PHE A 355 5.63 -13.14 -22.04
N ALA A 356 6.89 -13.35 -21.66
CA ALA A 356 7.97 -13.70 -22.58
C ALA A 356 7.71 -15.04 -23.28
N VAL A 357 7.18 -16.05 -22.57
CA VAL A 357 6.78 -17.33 -23.17
C VAL A 357 5.69 -17.11 -24.23
N PHE A 358 4.63 -16.37 -23.91
CA PHE A 358 3.61 -16.00 -24.91
C PHE A 358 4.23 -15.28 -26.10
N TYR A 359 5.12 -14.33 -25.86
CA TYR A 359 5.77 -13.55 -26.90
C TYR A 359 6.63 -14.42 -27.84
N ILE A 360 7.36 -15.40 -27.30
CA ILE A 360 8.16 -16.37 -28.07
C ILE A 360 7.26 -17.29 -28.91
N ILE A 361 6.13 -17.73 -28.37
CA ILE A 361 5.15 -18.54 -29.12
C ILE A 361 4.63 -17.73 -30.32
N ILE A 362 4.24 -16.48 -30.09
CA ILE A 362 3.74 -15.59 -31.14
C ILE A 362 4.81 -15.33 -32.20
N TYR A 363 6.04 -15.00 -31.80
CA TYR A 363 7.18 -14.88 -32.71
C TYR A 363 7.32 -16.11 -33.60
N SER A 364 7.27 -17.30 -33.02
CA SER A 364 7.45 -18.56 -33.75
C SER A 364 6.35 -18.79 -34.78
N LEU A 365 5.11 -18.40 -34.48
CA LEU A 365 3.97 -18.51 -35.40
C LEU A 365 4.09 -17.49 -36.54
N THR A 366 4.37 -16.23 -36.23
CA THR A 366 4.39 -15.15 -37.22
C THR A 366 5.64 -15.17 -38.10
N ALA A 367 6.79 -15.56 -37.55
CA ALA A 367 8.03 -15.66 -38.32
C ALA A 367 7.90 -16.73 -39.41
N ARG A 368 7.22 -17.86 -39.13
CA ARG A 368 6.93 -18.88 -40.15
C ARG A 368 6.13 -18.29 -41.32
N THR A 369 5.10 -17.49 -41.03
CA THR A 369 4.30 -16.82 -42.05
C THR A 369 5.12 -15.83 -42.85
N TYR A 370 5.95 -15.01 -42.20
CA TYR A 370 6.85 -14.08 -42.87
C TYR A 370 7.82 -14.82 -43.81
N TYR A 371 8.50 -15.87 -43.33
CA TYR A 371 9.41 -16.66 -44.16
C TYR A 371 8.72 -17.27 -45.36
N HIS A 372 7.48 -17.76 -45.20
CA HIS A 372 6.72 -18.32 -46.31
C HIS A 372 6.47 -17.27 -47.39
N ILE A 373 6.05 -16.06 -47.02
CA ILE A 373 5.77 -14.95 -47.96
C ILE A 373 7.02 -14.54 -48.74
N VAL A 374 8.17 -14.43 -48.08
CA VAL A 374 9.43 -14.00 -48.71
C VAL A 374 10.11 -15.12 -49.54
N SER A 375 9.82 -16.39 -49.22
CA SER A 375 10.39 -17.54 -49.94
C SER A 375 9.63 -17.96 -51.20
N GLN A 376 8.37 -17.52 -51.32
CA GLN A 376 7.61 -17.56 -52.58
C GLN A 376 8.14 -16.50 -53.54
#